data_AF-W2CLD7-F1
#
_entry.id   AF-W2CLD7-F1
#
_cell.length_a   1.000
_cell.length_b   1.000
_cell.length_c   1.000
_cell.angle_alpha   90.00
_cell.angle_beta   90.00
_cell.angle_gamma   90.00
#
_symmetry.space_group_name_H-M   'P 1'
#
loop_
_entity.id
_entity.type
_entity.pdbx_description
1 polymer ?
#
loop_
_entity_poly.entity_id
_entity_poly.type
_entity_poly.pdbx_seq_one_letter_code
_entity_poly.pdbx_strand_id
1 'polypeptide(L)'
;AGEIIRKKLLIDFNLHTILRLPTGIFYAQGVKANVLFFSKGQPTKDIWFYDYRTGVKHTLATNKLHRHHLDDFVACYNASPRVETYNETSKTAGRWRKYTIDNILTRDKTSLDITWIKAGGEEEEYSLQELMESITTQSNTISQAVIELQKLMAEIKE
;
A
#
# COMPACT_ATOMS: atom_id res chain seq x y z
N ALA A 1 -12.70 13.85 -0.27
CA ALA A 1 -12.92 13.43 1.13
C ALA A 1 -11.64 12.93 1.82
N GLY A 2 -11.01 11.85 1.35
CA GLY A 2 -9.87 11.23 2.06
C GLY A 2 -8.63 12.12 2.25
N GLU A 3 -8.31 13.00 1.29
CA GLU A 3 -7.19 13.94 1.41
C GLU A 3 -7.36 14.92 2.58
N ILE A 4 -8.56 15.49 2.74
CA ILE A 4 -8.88 16.44 3.82
C ILE A 4 -8.64 15.78 5.18
N ILE A 5 -9.07 14.53 5.33
CA ILE A 5 -8.88 13.75 6.56
C ILE A 5 -7.39 13.50 6.82
N ARG A 6 -6.61 13.13 5.79
CA ARG A 6 -5.16 12.93 5.92
C ARG A 6 -4.43 14.22 6.31
N LYS A 7 -4.77 15.35 5.69
CA LYS A 7 -4.21 16.66 6.07
C LYS A 7 -4.54 16.99 7.53
N LYS A 8 -5.79 16.79 7.95
CA LYS A 8 -6.20 17.01 9.35
C LYS A 8 -5.44 16.11 10.32
N LEU A 9 -5.24 14.83 9.98
CA LEU A 9 -4.43 13.90 10.77
C LEU A 9 -3.00 14.43 10.96
N LEU A 10 -2.36 14.91 9.88
CA LEU A 10 -0.98 15.39 9.92
C LEU A 10 -0.82 16.72 10.67
N ILE A 11 -1.87 17.55 10.71
CA ILE A 11 -1.88 18.84 11.42
C ILE A 11 -2.18 18.65 12.92
N ASP A 12 -3.23 17.87 13.24
CA ASP A 12 -3.75 17.76 14.61
C ASP A 12 -2.99 16.71 15.45
N PHE A 13 -2.29 15.78 14.79
CA PHE A 13 -1.60 14.66 15.42
C PHE A 13 -0.17 14.50 14.89
N ASN A 14 0.66 13.87 15.73
CA ASN A 14 2.02 13.50 15.40
C ASN A 14 2.02 12.05 14.93
N LEU A 15 1.76 11.82 13.65
CA LEU A 15 1.89 10.53 12.99
C LEU A 15 3.36 10.21 12.78
N HIS A 16 3.95 9.49 13.72
CA HIS A 16 5.39 9.25 13.73
C HIS A 16 5.78 7.92 13.08
N THR A 17 4.86 6.95 12.94
CA THR A 17 5.19 5.64 12.37
C THR A 17 4.02 4.98 11.65
N ILE A 18 4.30 4.32 10.52
CA ILE A 18 3.37 3.50 9.75
C ILE A 18 4.01 2.12 9.51
N LEU A 19 3.34 1.06 9.95
CA LEU A 19 3.71 -0.33 9.65
C LEU A 19 2.80 -0.85 8.54
N ARG A 20 3.39 -1.25 7.39
CA ARG A 20 2.68 -1.90 6.29
C ARG A 20 2.65 -3.40 6.56
N LEU A 21 1.47 -3.95 6.81
CA LEU A 21 1.31 -5.38 7.11
C LEU A 21 1.32 -6.24 5.84
N PRO A 22 1.79 -7.50 5.93
CA PRO A 22 1.75 -8.47 4.85
C PRO A 22 0.32 -8.91 4.55
N THR A 23 0.15 -9.56 3.40
CA THR A 23 -1.11 -10.17 3.00
C THR A 23 -1.25 -11.58 3.59
N GLY A 24 -2.49 -12.10 3.58
CA GLY A 24 -2.78 -13.47 4.01
C GLY A 24 -2.84 -13.70 5.53
N ILE A 25 -2.82 -12.61 6.31
CA ILE A 25 -2.99 -12.62 7.79
C ILE A 25 -4.43 -12.40 8.26
N PHE A 26 -5.35 -12.08 7.34
CA PHE A 26 -6.78 -11.91 7.60
C PHE A 26 -7.58 -13.02 6.90
N TYR A 27 -8.80 -13.29 7.40
CA TYR A 27 -9.73 -14.24 6.76
C TYR A 27 -10.08 -13.85 5.33
N ALA A 28 -10.24 -12.56 5.07
CA ALA A 28 -10.43 -12.04 3.71
C ALA A 28 -9.09 -12.01 2.97
N GLN A 29 -9.00 -12.80 1.90
CA GLN A 29 -7.83 -12.84 1.03
C GLN A 29 -7.61 -11.50 0.32
N GLY A 30 -6.35 -11.12 0.14
CA GLY A 30 -5.97 -9.90 -0.59
C GLY A 30 -6.09 -8.58 0.17
N VAL A 31 -6.65 -8.55 1.38
CA VAL A 31 -6.72 -7.32 2.18
C VAL A 31 -5.32 -6.79 2.51
N LYS A 32 -5.07 -5.53 2.14
CA LYS A 32 -3.86 -4.79 2.48
C LYS A 32 -4.15 -3.87 3.67
N ALA A 33 -3.53 -4.13 4.82
CA ALA A 33 -3.72 -3.34 6.04
C ALA A 33 -2.44 -2.62 6.48
N ASN A 34 -2.60 -1.50 7.17
CA ASN A 34 -1.51 -0.75 7.79
C ASN A 34 -1.85 -0.44 9.25
N VAL A 35 -0.83 -0.26 10.09
CA VAL A 35 -0.98 0.22 11.47
C VAL A 35 -0.36 1.62 11.55
N LEU A 36 -1.14 2.58 12.06
CA LEU A 36 -0.71 3.97 12.25
C LEU A 36 -0.41 4.19 13.74
N PHE A 37 0.77 4.74 14.03
CA PHE A 37 1.16 5.13 15.38
C PHE A 37 1.27 6.65 15.44
N PHE A 38 0.43 7.26 16.28
CA PHE A 38 0.35 8.70 16.39
C PHE A 38 -0.05 9.14 17.80
N SER A 39 0.34 10.36 18.18
CA SER A 39 -0.08 11.00 19.42
C SER A 39 -0.80 12.32 19.14
N LYS A 40 -1.72 12.69 20.03
CA LYS A 40 -2.48 13.94 19.91
C LYS A 40 -1.62 15.12 20.37
N GLY A 41 -1.79 16.27 19.71
CA GLY A 41 -1.41 17.56 20.27
C GLY A 41 -0.09 18.15 19.75
N GLN A 42 0.55 17.51 18.79
CA GLN A 42 1.68 18.09 18.06
C GLN A 42 1.54 17.76 16.57
N PRO A 43 1.80 18.70 15.64
CA PRO A 43 1.79 18.40 14.21
C PRO A 43 2.87 17.38 13.82
N THR A 44 2.60 16.60 12.78
CA THR A 44 3.54 15.64 12.20
C THR A 44 4.71 16.36 11.53
N LYS A 45 5.94 15.96 11.86
CA LYS A 45 7.17 16.49 11.25
C LYS A 45 7.84 15.48 10.33
N ASP A 46 8.03 14.27 10.84
CA ASP A 46 8.65 13.15 10.14
C ASP A 46 7.82 11.88 10.39
N ILE A 47 7.72 11.03 9.37
CA ILE A 47 7.03 9.75 9.44
C ILE A 47 8.00 8.64 9.10
N TRP A 48 8.08 7.64 9.97
CA TRP A 48 8.82 6.41 9.71
C TRP A 48 7.90 5.35 9.10
N PHE A 49 8.35 4.71 8.03
CA PHE A 49 7.64 3.62 7.38
C PHE A 49 8.41 2.32 7.56
N TYR A 50 7.71 1.27 7.99
CA TYR A 50 8.21 -0.09 7.95
C TYR A 50 7.46 -0.91 6.91
N ASP A 51 8.17 -1.43 5.90
CA ASP A 51 7.59 -2.32 4.89
C ASP A 51 7.73 -3.79 5.30
N TYR A 52 6.71 -4.31 6.00
CA TYR A 52 6.55 -5.75 6.27
C TYR A 52 5.63 -6.44 5.26
N ARG A 53 5.40 -5.84 4.09
CA ARG A 53 4.49 -6.36 3.07
C ARG A 53 5.22 -6.92 1.87
N THR A 54 6.14 -6.13 1.31
CA THR A 54 6.79 -6.43 0.03
C THR A 54 7.68 -7.67 0.17
N GLY A 55 7.39 -8.70 -0.62
CA GLY A 55 8.09 -9.99 -0.57
C GLY A 55 7.78 -10.86 0.65
N VAL A 56 6.78 -10.51 1.47
CA VAL A 56 6.38 -11.29 2.66
C VAL A 56 4.98 -11.85 2.45
N LYS A 57 4.85 -13.19 2.49
CA LYS A 57 3.57 -13.89 2.34
C LYS A 57 3.27 -14.72 3.58
N HIS A 58 2.13 -14.48 4.22
CA HIS A 58 1.60 -15.36 5.26
C HIS A 58 0.37 -16.12 4.78
N THR A 59 0.03 -17.19 5.49
CA THR A 59 -1.23 -17.90 5.34
C THR A 59 -1.78 -18.24 6.73
N LEU A 60 -3.11 -18.35 6.84
CA LEU A 60 -3.74 -18.67 8.12
C LEU A 60 -3.47 -20.10 8.60
N ALA A 61 -3.14 -21.03 7.69
CA ALA A 61 -2.97 -22.44 8.02
C ALA A 61 -1.50 -22.82 8.20
N THR A 62 -0.66 -22.54 7.20
CA THR A 62 0.68 -23.12 7.06
C THR A 62 1.82 -22.14 7.34
N ASN A 63 1.62 -20.84 7.12
CA ASN A 63 2.64 -19.81 7.37
C ASN A 63 2.05 -18.66 8.18
N LYS A 64 1.69 -18.94 9.44
CA LYS A 64 1.02 -17.99 10.33
C LYS A 64 1.93 -16.83 10.71
N LEU A 65 1.34 -15.67 10.95
CA LEU A 65 2.06 -14.55 11.56
C LEU A 65 2.32 -14.87 13.05
N HIS A 66 3.59 -14.87 13.44
CA HIS A 66 4.03 -15.01 14.82
C HIS A 66 4.68 -13.72 15.32
N ARG A 67 4.77 -13.55 16.64
CA ARG A 67 5.34 -12.33 17.25
C ARG A 67 6.76 -12.03 16.76
N HIS A 68 7.61 -13.03 16.63
CA HIS A 68 9.03 -12.85 16.28
C HIS A 68 9.23 -12.25 14.87
N HIS A 69 8.26 -12.43 13.97
CA HIS A 69 8.27 -11.80 12.66
C HIS A 69 8.28 -10.27 12.71
N LEU A 70 7.82 -9.68 13.83
CA LEU A 70 7.80 -8.24 14.05
C LEU A 70 8.98 -7.75 14.91
N ASP A 71 9.94 -8.62 15.28
CA ASP A 71 11.06 -8.23 16.14
C ASP A 71 11.94 -7.16 15.50
N ASP A 72 12.23 -7.27 14.21
CA ASP A 72 13.01 -6.26 13.47
C ASP A 72 12.28 -4.90 13.43
N PHE A 73 10.95 -4.90 13.21
CA PHE A 73 10.15 -3.69 13.32
C PHE A 73 10.21 -3.08 14.72
N VAL A 74 10.07 -3.89 15.77
CA VAL A 74 10.11 -3.42 17.16
C VAL A 74 11.49 -2.88 17.53
N ALA A 75 12.57 -3.50 17.03
CA ALA A 75 13.93 -3.00 17.20
C ALA A 75 14.10 -1.64 16.51
N CYS A 76 13.69 -1.50 15.25
CA CYS A 76 13.72 -0.22 14.52
C CYS A 76 12.87 0.87 15.20
N TYR A 77 11.69 0.49 15.70
CA TYR A 77 10.75 1.39 16.37
C TYR A 77 11.32 1.96 17.68
N ASN A 78 12.02 1.14 18.46
CA ASN A 78 12.58 1.50 19.77
C ASN A 78 14.02 2.03 19.71
N ALA A 79 14.68 2.02 18.55
CA ALA A 79 16.03 2.54 18.40
C ALA A 79 16.10 4.03 18.79
N SER A 80 17.18 4.40 19.49
CA SER A 80 17.46 5.78 19.90
C SER A 80 18.94 6.11 19.68
N PRO A 81 19.30 6.93 18.67
CA PRO A 81 18.41 7.50 17.66
C PRO A 81 17.88 6.44 16.68
N ARG A 82 16.72 6.71 16.08
CA ARG A 82 16.23 5.92 14.94
C ARG A 82 17.09 6.21 13.71
N VAL A 83 17.52 5.16 13.03
CA VAL A 83 18.37 5.24 11.83
C VAL A 83 17.72 4.44 10.71
N GLU A 84 17.73 4.98 9.48
CA GLU A 84 17.21 4.26 8.33
C GLU A 84 17.99 2.98 8.07
N THR A 85 17.27 1.91 7.71
CA THR A 85 17.91 0.71 7.15
C THR A 85 17.97 0.78 5.63
N TYR A 86 17.15 1.64 5.03
CA TYR A 86 17.17 1.91 3.59
C TYR A 86 18.42 2.70 3.19
N ASN A 87 19.05 2.29 2.08
CA ASN A 87 20.16 3.00 1.45
C ASN A 87 20.04 2.85 -0.07
N GLU A 88 20.06 3.97 -0.80
CA GLU A 88 19.96 4.01 -2.27
C GLU A 88 21.04 3.19 -2.99
N THR A 89 22.21 3.02 -2.36
CA THR A 89 23.36 2.30 -2.92
C THR A 89 23.40 0.83 -2.53
N SER A 90 22.59 0.39 -1.57
CA SER A 90 22.61 -0.99 -1.08
C SER A 90 21.76 -1.92 -1.96
N LYS A 91 22.30 -3.09 -2.30
CA LYS A 91 21.58 -4.17 -3.01
C LYS A 91 20.38 -4.71 -2.22
N THR A 92 20.37 -4.55 -0.90
CA THR A 92 19.25 -4.94 -0.04
C THR A 92 18.45 -3.69 0.32
N ALA A 93 17.27 -3.54 -0.28
CA ALA A 93 16.37 -2.44 0.05
C ALA A 93 15.91 -2.57 1.51
N GLY A 94 16.48 -1.76 2.40
CA GLY A 94 16.08 -1.74 3.81
C GLY A 94 14.59 -1.42 3.97
N ARG A 95 13.99 -2.02 5.01
CA ARG A 95 12.54 -1.97 5.26
C ARG A 95 12.11 -0.81 6.14
N TRP A 96 13.04 -0.01 6.67
CA TRP A 96 12.78 1.12 7.56
C TRP A 96 13.32 2.41 6.96
N ARG A 97 12.40 3.32 6.62
CA ARG A 97 12.69 4.57 5.90
C ARG A 97 11.90 5.75 6.48
N LYS A 98 12.52 6.93 6.51
CA LYS A 98 11.93 8.18 7.00
C LYS A 98 11.50 9.08 5.84
N TYR A 99 10.37 9.75 5.99
CA TYR A 99 9.91 10.80 5.09
C TYR A 99 9.57 12.04 5.89
N THR A 100 9.98 13.21 5.40
CA THR A 100 9.59 14.49 6.01
C THR A 100 8.14 14.81 5.65
N ILE A 101 7.50 15.66 6.44
CA ILE A 101 6.14 16.12 6.17
C ILE A 101 6.02 16.76 4.77
N ASP A 102 7.03 17.51 4.33
CA ASP A 102 7.05 18.12 2.99
C ASP A 102 7.06 17.06 1.89
N ASN A 103 7.80 15.95 2.08
CA ASN A 103 7.74 14.82 1.15
C ASN A 103 6.35 14.18 1.09
N ILE A 104 5.56 14.24 2.17
CA ILE A 104 4.20 13.68 2.20
C ILE A 104 3.19 14.64 1.59
N LEU A 105 3.29 15.93 1.89
CA LEU A 105 2.36 16.97 1.42
C LEU A 105 2.42 17.20 -0.09
N THR A 106 3.59 17.02 -0.68
CA THR A 106 3.83 17.15 -2.13
C THR A 106 3.29 15.98 -2.96
N ARG A 107 2.88 14.88 -2.33
CA ARG A 107 2.33 13.70 -3.03
C ARG A 107 0.89 13.95 -3.47
N ASP A 108 0.48 13.28 -4.55
CA ASP A 108 -0.91 13.29 -5.00
C ASP A 108 -1.86 12.97 -3.84
N LYS A 109 -2.81 13.88 -3.61
CA LYS A 109 -3.82 13.80 -2.54
C LYS A 109 -3.23 13.53 -1.15
N THR A 110 -1.99 13.93 -0.90
CA THR A 110 -1.27 13.65 0.37
C THR A 110 -1.31 12.15 0.69
N SER A 111 -1.02 11.30 -0.29
CA SER A 111 -1.11 9.85 -0.13
C SER A 111 -0.05 9.30 0.83
N LEU A 112 -0.51 8.53 1.82
CA LEU A 112 0.34 7.77 2.74
C LEU A 112 0.69 6.36 2.23
N ASP A 113 0.22 5.97 1.03
CA ASP A 113 0.66 4.71 0.43
C ASP A 113 2.01 4.95 -0.25
N ILE A 114 3.07 4.58 0.48
CA ILE A 114 4.46 4.74 0.06
C ILE A 114 5.09 3.37 -0.08
N THR A 115 5.70 3.14 -1.24
CA THR A 115 6.47 1.95 -1.61
C THR A 115 7.82 2.40 -2.15
N TRP A 116 8.89 1.73 -1.72
CA TRP A 116 10.23 1.93 -2.29
C TRP A 116 10.97 0.62 -2.56
N ILE A 117 10.46 -0.49 -2.01
CA ILE A 117 10.95 -1.83 -2.32
C ILE A 117 10.17 -2.31 -3.54
N LYS A 118 10.88 -2.66 -4.61
CA LYS A 118 10.30 -3.41 -5.73
C LYS A 118 10.20 -4.87 -5.32
N ALA A 119 9.03 -5.48 -5.44
CA ALA A 119 8.91 -6.91 -5.17
C ALA A 119 9.73 -7.66 -6.23
N GLY A 120 10.67 -8.52 -5.81
CA GLY A 120 11.39 -9.42 -6.74
C GLY A 120 10.53 -10.60 -7.22
N GLY A 121 9.21 -10.43 -7.33
CA GLY A 121 8.34 -11.34 -8.05
C GLY A 121 8.00 -10.71 -9.40
N GLU A 122 7.67 -11.54 -10.40
CA GLU A 122 7.17 -11.12 -11.71
C GLU A 122 6.01 -10.12 -11.54
N GLU A 123 6.32 -8.83 -11.41
CA GLU A 123 5.46 -7.80 -11.94
C GLU A 123 5.58 -8.02 -13.45
N GLU A 124 4.54 -8.53 -14.10
CA GLU A 124 4.43 -8.46 -15.55
C GLU A 124 4.56 -6.97 -15.89
N GLU A 125 5.76 -6.56 -16.30
CA GLU A 125 6.01 -5.25 -16.89
C GLU A 125 5.26 -5.23 -18.21
N TYR A 126 3.96 -4.93 -18.15
CA TYR A 126 3.20 -4.69 -19.35
C TYR A 126 3.75 -3.43 -20.01
N SER A 127 4.23 -3.59 -21.24
CA SER A 127 4.46 -2.47 -22.12
C SER A 127 3.19 -1.63 -22.27
N LEU A 128 3.35 -0.36 -22.64
CA LEU A 128 2.21 0.52 -22.96
C LEU A 128 1.30 -0.14 -24.00
N GLN A 129 1.89 -0.88 -24.95
CA GLN A 129 1.18 -1.59 -26.00
C GLN A 129 0.28 -2.71 -25.42
N GLU A 130 0.82 -3.56 -24.55
CA GLU A 130 0.06 -4.63 -23.89
C GLU A 130 -1.05 -4.06 -22.99
N LEU A 131 -0.80 -2.94 -22.31
CA LEU A 131 -1.82 -2.23 -21.55
C LEU A 131 -2.94 -1.71 -22.47
N MET A 132 -2.59 -1.10 -23.61
CA MET A 132 -3.57 -0.61 -24.58
C MET A 132 -4.37 -1.75 -25.21
N GLU A 133 -3.75 -2.88 -25.50
CA GLU A 133 -4.42 -4.08 -26.02
C GLU A 133 -5.38 -4.68 -24.98
N SER A 134 -4.97 -4.74 -23.72
CA SER A 134 -5.81 -5.20 -22.61
C SER A 134 -7.02 -4.28 -22.42
N ILE A 135 -6.80 -2.96 -22.41
CA ILE A 135 -7.89 -1.96 -22.32
C ILE A 135 -8.86 -2.12 -23.50
N THR A 136 -8.35 -2.26 -24.72
CA THR A 136 -9.18 -2.40 -25.92
C THR A 136 -9.99 -3.68 -25.88
N THR A 137 -9.36 -4.79 -25.50
CA THR A 137 -10.02 -6.09 -25.33
C THR A 137 -11.14 -6.00 -24.30
N GLN A 138 -10.85 -5.47 -23.11
CA GLN A 138 -11.84 -5.33 -22.04
C GLN A 138 -13.00 -4.40 -22.46
N SER A 139 -12.70 -3.29 -23.13
CA SER A 139 -13.72 -2.36 -23.66
C SER A 139 -14.64 -3.03 -24.69
N ASN A 140 -14.08 -3.86 -25.57
CA ASN A 140 -14.86 -4.62 -26.55
C ASN A 140 -15.75 -5.66 -25.88
N THR A 141 -15.24 -6.39 -24.88
CA THR A 141 -16.03 -7.34 -24.09
C THR A 141 -17.21 -6.65 -23.41
N ILE A 142 -16.97 -5.50 -22.76
CA ILE A 142 -18.04 -4.70 -22.13
C ILE A 142 -19.08 -4.28 -23.17
N SER A 143 -18.64 -3.78 -24.32
CA SER A 143 -19.53 -3.33 -25.39
C SER A 143 -20.41 -4.47 -25.92
N GLN A 144 -19.85 -5.66 -26.11
CA GLN A 144 -20.62 -6.84 -26.54
C GLN A 144 -21.64 -7.27 -25.49
N ALA A 145 -21.25 -7.30 -24.21
CA ALA A 145 -22.18 -7.62 -23.12
C ALA A 145 -23.35 -6.63 -23.05
N VAL A 146 -23.10 -5.34 -23.30
CA VAL A 146 -24.16 -4.32 -23.36
C VAL A 146 -25.10 -4.56 -24.54
N ILE A 147 -24.58 -4.91 -25.73
CA ILE A 147 -25.40 -5.23 -26.90
C ILE A 147 -26.30 -6.44 -26.62
N GLU A 148 -25.75 -7.47 -25.99
CA GLU A 148 -26.49 -8.67 -25.63
C GLU A 148 -27.60 -8.36 -24.61
N LEU A 149 -27.30 -7.55 -23.60
CA LEU A 149 -28.29 -7.07 -22.64
C LEU A 149 -29.42 -6.27 -23.32
N GLN A 150 -29.09 -5.39 -24.28
CA GLN A 150 -30.07 -4.62 -25.03
C GLN A 150 -31.00 -5.52 -25.86
N LYS A 151 -30.49 -6.61 -26.45
CA LYS A 151 -31.31 -7.58 -27.17
C LYS A 151 -32.30 -8.27 -26.23
N LEU A 152 -31.82 -8.76 -25.09
CA LEU A 152 -32.67 -9.40 -24.07
C LEU A 152 -33.75 -8.43 -23.55
N MET A 153 -33.40 -7.17 -23.33
CA MET A 153 -34.37 -6.14 -22.91
C MET A 153 -35.42 -5.84 -23.99
N ALA A 154 -35.06 -5.89 -25.28
CA ALA A 154 -36.01 -5.68 -26.38
C ALA A 154 -37.00 -6.85 -26.55
N GLU A 155 -36.64 -8.05 -26.07
CA GLU A 155 -37.49 -9.24 -26.08
C GLU A 155 -38.49 -9.27 -24.91
N ILE A 156 -38.25 -8.49 -23.85
CA ILE A 156 -39.19 -8.30 -22.74
C ILE A 156 -40.18 -7.20 -23.14
N LYS A 157 -41.31 -7.59 -23.73
CA LYS A 157 -42.49 -6.72 -23.82
C LYS A 157 -43.11 -6.57 -22.42
N GLU A 158 -43.53 -5.35 -22.08
CA GLU A 158 -44.49 -5.10 -20.97
C GLU A 158 -45.74 -6.00 -21.07
#